data_AF-A0A1Q8BM83-F1
#
_entry.id   AF-A0A1Q8BM83-F1
#
_cell.length_a   1.000
_cell.length_b   1.000
_cell.length_c   1.000
_cell.angle_alpha   90.00
_cell.angle_beta   90.00
_cell.angle_gamma   90.00
#
_symmetry.space_group_name_H-M   'P 1'
#
loop_
_entity.id
_entity.type
_entity.pdbx_description
1 polymer ?
#
loop_
_entity_poly.entity_id
_entity_poly.type
_entity_poly.pdbx_seq_one_letter_code
_entity_poly.pdbx_strand_id
1 'polypeptide(L)'
;MWGNALFQSVDKPDCGLIQSLPLMPEWYLIVGALAALSALGALWRPMLLILPLFILSVSAPIMQAVVGGMRASFLNEPESFAGRFKLQSLTALLHLIQPLARLRGRLRCGLSPWRRRGLKGLSLPWRRTNVIWSERWRDATRRLESIEAILSSDGAVVFRGGHYDRWDLEVRGGTLGCARIFTVLEEHGAGKQLLRVRSWPRFSLFSLSLILAFATMAVLAVYGHALGAAAILGAIAELFILRTFYECAAATATVLHVLKQVEGEEQERAVENKDDAVSHSPVSPKPICQSELGSLSVSAEPEGTRD
;
A
#
# COMPACT_ATOMS: atom_id res chain seq x y z
N MET A 1 17.65 1.72 14.17
CA MET A 1 17.15 2.89 13.39
C MET A 1 18.04 2.99 12.17
N TRP A 2 17.48 3.00 10.95
CA TRP A 2 18.31 3.08 9.75
C TRP A 2 18.80 4.51 9.54
N GLY A 3 20.11 4.70 9.69
CA GLY A 3 20.81 5.98 9.60
C GLY A 3 21.14 6.39 8.17
N ASN A 4 20.13 6.69 7.35
CA ASN A 4 20.33 7.33 6.03
C ASN A 4 20.22 8.87 6.06
N ALA A 5 20.21 9.47 7.25
CA ALA A 5 20.07 10.92 7.40
C ALA A 5 21.41 11.63 7.20
N LEU A 6 21.77 11.94 5.94
CA LEU A 6 22.79 12.95 5.66
C LEU A 6 22.34 14.08 4.71
N PHE A 7 21.17 13.99 4.06
CA PHE A 7 20.67 15.09 3.22
C PHE A 7 19.16 15.30 3.36
N GLN A 8 18.76 16.57 3.40
CA GLN A 8 17.35 17.00 3.42
C GLN A 8 16.68 16.60 2.10
N SER A 9 15.57 15.86 2.17
CA SER A 9 14.75 15.54 1.00
C SER A 9 14.01 16.81 0.53
N VAL A 10 14.39 17.32 -0.65
CA VAL A 10 13.79 18.51 -1.28
C VAL A 10 12.40 18.20 -1.87
N ASP A 11 12.07 16.93 -2.12
CA ASP A 11 10.76 16.53 -2.62
C ASP A 11 9.81 16.14 -1.48
N LYS A 12 9.10 17.14 -0.94
CA LYS A 12 7.78 16.89 -0.38
C LYS A 12 6.82 16.82 -1.57
N PRO A 13 6.06 15.72 -1.79
CA PRO A 13 4.90 15.84 -2.67
C PRO A 13 3.97 16.89 -2.06
N ASP A 14 3.78 17.99 -2.79
CA ASP A 14 2.94 19.11 -2.37
C ASP A 14 1.59 18.58 -1.91
N CYS A 15 1.26 18.86 -0.65
CA CYS A 15 -0.04 18.57 -0.06
C CYS A 15 -1.06 19.58 -0.59
N GLY A 16 -1.26 19.62 -1.90
CA GLY A 16 -2.26 20.38 -2.63
C GLY A 16 -3.51 19.57 -2.96
N LEU A 17 -3.86 18.57 -2.13
CA LEU A 17 -5.06 17.74 -2.30
C LEU A 17 -6.33 18.60 -2.40
N ILE A 18 -6.41 19.69 -1.63
CA ILE A 18 -7.59 20.57 -1.57
C ILE A 18 -7.69 21.50 -2.80
N GLN A 19 -6.56 21.95 -3.34
CA GLN A 19 -6.54 22.85 -4.52
C GLN A 19 -6.66 22.08 -5.85
N SER A 20 -6.32 20.79 -5.88
CA SER A 20 -6.43 19.93 -7.08
C SER A 20 -7.74 19.11 -7.15
N LEU A 21 -8.49 19.03 -6.05
CA LEU A 21 -9.78 18.32 -5.93
C LEU A 21 -10.87 18.77 -6.95
N PRO A 22 -11.04 20.07 -7.28
CA PRO A 22 -12.06 20.50 -8.25
C PRO A 22 -11.78 20.05 -9.69
N LEU A 23 -10.53 19.73 -10.01
CA LEU A 23 -10.08 19.32 -11.35
C LEU A 23 -10.11 17.80 -11.54
N MET A 24 -10.37 17.06 -10.46
CA MET A 24 -10.41 15.60 -10.47
C MET A 24 -11.82 15.09 -10.84
N PRO A 25 -11.97 14.18 -11.82
CA PRO A 25 -13.25 13.52 -12.16
C PRO A 25 -13.99 12.90 -10.96
N GLU A 26 -13.27 12.63 -9.88
CA GLU A 26 -13.77 12.15 -8.59
C GLU A 26 -14.72 13.15 -7.89
N TRP A 27 -14.69 14.44 -8.24
CA TRP A 27 -15.61 15.47 -7.72
C TRP A 27 -17.08 15.12 -8.00
N TYR A 28 -17.38 14.49 -9.14
CA TYR A 28 -18.74 14.07 -9.48
C TYR A 28 -19.29 12.98 -8.55
N LEU A 29 -18.42 12.13 -7.98
CA LEU A 29 -18.84 11.15 -6.97
C LEU A 29 -19.23 11.82 -5.65
N ILE A 30 -18.52 12.90 -5.29
CA ILE A 30 -18.84 13.73 -4.11
C ILE A 30 -20.18 14.43 -4.33
N VAL A 31 -20.41 15.01 -5.52
CA VAL A 31 -21.68 15.64 -5.88
C VAL A 31 -22.83 14.62 -5.85
N GLY A 32 -22.65 13.42 -6.40
CA GLY A 32 -23.66 12.36 -6.35
C GLY A 32 -23.97 11.89 -4.93
N ALA A 33 -22.94 11.76 -4.08
CA ALA A 33 -23.13 11.43 -2.66
C ALA A 33 -23.90 12.52 -1.92
N LEU A 34 -23.55 13.80 -2.14
CA LEU A 34 -24.26 14.95 -1.58
C LEU A 34 -25.72 15.02 -2.05
N ALA A 35 -26.01 14.68 -3.31
CA ALA A 35 -27.37 14.60 -3.82
C ALA A 35 -28.19 13.52 -3.09
N ALA A 36 -27.63 12.32 -2.91
CA ALA A 36 -28.28 11.23 -2.21
C ALA A 36 -28.53 11.54 -0.72
N LEU A 37 -27.53 12.14 -0.05
CA LEU A 37 -27.65 12.64 1.32
C LEU A 37 -28.74 13.72 1.43
N SER A 38 -28.79 14.67 0.50
CA SER A 38 -29.82 15.70 0.48
C SER A 38 -31.22 15.13 0.24
N ALA A 39 -31.35 14.09 -0.59
CA ALA A 39 -32.63 13.41 -0.82
C ALA A 39 -33.13 12.69 0.45
N LEU A 40 -32.21 12.23 1.31
CA LEU A 40 -32.54 11.69 2.63
C LEU A 40 -33.18 12.73 3.56
N GLY A 41 -33.07 14.02 3.22
CA GLY A 41 -33.84 15.11 3.82
C GLY A 41 -35.36 14.94 3.77
N ALA A 42 -35.88 14.16 2.82
CA ALA A 42 -37.29 13.81 2.74
C ALA A 42 -37.73 12.90 3.90
N LEU A 43 -36.83 12.04 4.40
CA LEU A 43 -37.08 11.16 5.55
C LEU A 43 -36.69 11.82 6.87
N TRP A 44 -35.68 12.71 6.87
CA TRP A 44 -35.19 13.37 8.07
C TRP A 44 -34.78 14.81 7.79
N ARG A 45 -35.64 15.77 8.19
CA ARG A 45 -35.50 17.21 7.90
C ARG A 45 -34.11 17.81 8.19
N PRO A 46 -33.36 17.43 9.24
CA PRO A 46 -32.00 17.94 9.47
C PRO A 46 -31.01 17.69 8.32
N MET A 47 -31.21 16.65 7.49
CA MET A 47 -30.38 16.41 6.30
C MET A 47 -30.52 17.49 5.22
N LEU A 48 -31.59 18.31 5.26
CA LEU A 48 -31.72 19.47 4.36
C LEU A 48 -30.66 20.56 4.63
N LEU A 49 -29.96 20.52 5.77
CA LEU A 49 -28.80 21.39 6.02
C LEU A 49 -27.64 21.12 5.06
N ILE A 50 -27.61 19.94 4.41
CA ILE A 50 -26.62 19.58 3.39
C ILE A 50 -26.99 20.16 2.02
N LEU A 51 -28.26 20.52 1.79
CA LEU A 51 -28.76 21.09 0.54
C LEU A 51 -28.00 22.35 0.08
N PRO A 52 -27.73 23.38 0.91
CA PRO A 52 -26.95 24.54 0.46
C PRO A 52 -25.52 24.17 0.04
N LEU A 53 -24.90 23.19 0.72
CA LEU A 53 -23.57 22.69 0.35
C LEU A 53 -23.59 21.90 -0.97
N PHE A 54 -24.66 21.15 -1.23
CA PHE A 54 -24.91 20.50 -2.51
C PHE A 54 -25.08 21.52 -3.63
N ILE A 55 -25.92 22.55 -3.43
CA ILE A 55 -26.14 23.63 -4.40
C ILE A 55 -24.81 24.34 -4.72
N LEU A 56 -24.01 24.65 -3.70
CA LEU A 56 -22.68 25.24 -3.88
C LEU A 56 -21.74 24.32 -4.67
N SER A 57 -21.72 23.02 -4.35
CA SER A 57 -20.84 22.05 -5.03
C SER A 57 -21.22 21.81 -6.50
N VAL A 58 -22.51 21.87 -6.82
CA VAL A 58 -23.04 21.78 -8.19
C VAL A 58 -22.78 23.08 -8.95
N SER A 59 -22.78 24.23 -8.27
CA SER A 59 -22.58 25.53 -8.91
C SER A 59 -21.20 25.66 -9.55
N ALA A 60 -20.14 25.09 -8.96
CA ALA A 60 -18.76 25.18 -9.47
C ALA A 60 -18.57 24.59 -10.89
N PRO A 61 -18.97 23.34 -11.20
CA PRO A 61 -18.89 22.79 -12.56
C PRO A 61 -19.86 23.45 -13.53
N ILE A 62 -21.03 23.92 -13.06
CA ILE A 62 -21.94 24.71 -13.89
C ILE A 62 -21.30 26.05 -14.28
N MET A 63 -20.69 26.76 -13.35
CA MET A 63 -19.98 28.02 -13.61
C MET A 63 -18.83 27.81 -14.60
N GLN A 64 -18.10 26.70 -14.47
CA GLN A 64 -17.04 26.33 -15.39
C GLN A 64 -17.57 26.00 -16.80
N ALA A 65 -18.71 25.31 -16.91
CA ALA A 65 -19.37 25.04 -18.18
C ALA A 65 -19.92 26.32 -18.84
N VAL A 66 -20.47 27.24 -18.05
CA VAL A 66 -20.97 28.54 -18.52
C VAL A 66 -19.81 29.42 -18.99
N VAL A 67 -18.73 29.55 -18.21
CA VAL A 67 -17.54 30.34 -18.60
C VAL A 67 -16.82 29.72 -19.80
N GLY A 68 -16.77 28.38 -19.88
CA GLY A 68 -16.23 27.66 -21.05
C GLY A 68 -17.06 27.89 -22.33
N GLY A 69 -18.40 27.94 -22.19
CA GLY A 69 -19.31 28.29 -23.29
C GLY A 69 -19.25 29.77 -23.69
N MET A 70 -19.05 30.68 -22.73
CA MET A 70 -18.91 32.12 -22.97
C MET A 70 -17.56 32.51 -23.58
N ARG A 71 -16.48 31.77 -23.26
CA ARG A 71 -15.13 31.99 -23.82
C ARG A 71 -14.88 31.24 -25.13
N ALA A 72 -15.81 30.39 -25.58
CA ALA A 72 -15.71 29.74 -26.88
C ALA A 72 -15.91 30.78 -27.99
N SER A 73 -14.82 31.37 -28.45
CA SER A 73 -14.81 32.25 -29.61
C SER A 73 -14.96 31.39 -30.87
N PHE A 74 -16.12 31.46 -31.53
CA PHE A 74 -16.36 30.75 -32.77
C PHE A 74 -15.83 31.59 -33.93
N LEU A 75 -14.96 31.00 -34.77
CA LEU A 75 -14.35 31.68 -35.93
C LEU A 75 -15.36 32.15 -36.99
N ASN A 76 -16.59 31.62 -36.98
CA ASN A 76 -17.69 32.06 -37.83
C ASN A 76 -18.84 32.54 -36.93
N GLU A 77 -19.06 33.85 -36.87
CA GLU A 77 -20.16 34.45 -36.12
C GLU A 77 -21.50 34.17 -36.80
N PRO A 78 -22.44 33.44 -36.16
CA PRO A 78 -23.79 33.29 -36.70
C PRO A 78 -24.54 34.62 -36.61
N GLU A 79 -25.23 35.00 -37.67
CA GLU A 79 -26.07 36.22 -37.81
C GLU A 79 -27.27 36.25 -36.84
N SER A 80 -27.62 35.14 -36.18
CA SER A 80 -28.81 35.00 -35.31
C SER A 80 -28.46 34.61 -33.88
N PHE A 81 -29.09 35.29 -32.92
CA PHE A 81 -29.02 35.01 -31.47
C PHE A 81 -29.37 33.54 -31.13
N ALA A 82 -30.33 32.94 -31.84
CA ALA A 82 -30.72 31.55 -31.63
C ALA A 82 -29.63 30.56 -32.07
N GLY A 83 -28.87 30.87 -33.13
CA GLY A 83 -27.75 30.06 -33.60
C GLY A 83 -26.55 30.11 -32.66
N ARG A 84 -26.24 31.28 -32.11
CA ARG A 84 -25.22 31.48 -31.06
C ARG A 84 -25.58 30.73 -29.78
N PHE A 85 -26.83 30.85 -29.32
CA PHE A 85 -27.31 30.15 -28.14
C PHE A 85 -27.27 28.62 -28.32
N LYS A 86 -27.61 28.12 -29.52
CA LYS A 86 -27.51 26.69 -29.84
C LYS A 86 -26.07 26.18 -29.78
N LEU A 87 -25.11 26.92 -30.34
CA LEU A 87 -23.68 26.55 -30.30
C LEU A 87 -23.11 26.62 -28.89
N GLN A 88 -23.45 27.65 -28.11
CA GLN A 88 -23.04 27.78 -26.71
C GLN A 88 -23.65 26.69 -25.83
N SER A 89 -24.94 26.37 -26.01
CA SER A 89 -25.61 25.28 -25.30
C SER A 89 -25.02 23.91 -25.65
N LEU A 90 -24.61 23.69 -26.91
CA LEU A 90 -23.97 22.45 -27.35
C LEU A 90 -22.56 22.33 -26.77
N THR A 91 -21.78 23.41 -26.76
CA THR A 91 -20.45 23.43 -26.13
C THR A 91 -20.52 23.23 -24.62
N ALA A 92 -21.51 23.83 -23.94
CA ALA A 92 -21.76 23.61 -22.52
C ALA A 92 -22.19 22.16 -22.22
N LEU A 93 -23.06 21.58 -23.05
CA LEU A 93 -23.47 20.17 -22.95
C LEU A 93 -22.27 19.22 -23.14
N LEU A 94 -21.40 19.51 -24.10
CA LEU A 94 -20.15 18.75 -24.30
C LEU A 94 -19.22 18.85 -23.09
N HIS A 95 -19.05 20.03 -22.49
CA HIS A 95 -18.27 20.20 -21.26
C HIS A 95 -18.87 19.46 -20.06
N LEU A 96 -20.17 19.19 -20.06
CA LEU A 96 -20.85 18.43 -19.01
C LEU A 96 -20.73 16.91 -19.24
N ILE A 97 -20.82 16.46 -20.49
CA ILE A 97 -20.69 15.05 -20.87
C ILE A 97 -19.23 14.58 -20.81
N GLN A 98 -18.27 15.44 -21.14
CA GLN A 98 -16.84 15.09 -21.24
C GLN A 98 -16.25 14.56 -19.91
N PRO A 99 -16.47 15.18 -18.74
CA PRO A 99 -16.04 14.65 -17.44
C PRO A 99 -16.76 13.35 -17.06
N LEU A 100 -18.05 13.22 -17.43
CA LEU A 100 -18.85 12.02 -17.16
C LEU A 100 -18.36 10.81 -17.97
N ALA A 101 -18.03 11.04 -19.24
CA ALA A 101 -17.40 10.06 -20.12
C ALA A 101 -16.00 9.68 -19.61
N ARG A 102 -15.23 10.65 -19.12
CA ARG A 102 -13.90 10.42 -18.53
C ARG A 102 -13.99 9.63 -17.22
N LEU A 103 -14.98 9.91 -16.39
CA LEU A 103 -15.26 9.14 -15.16
C LEU A 103 -15.71 7.71 -15.51
N ARG A 104 -16.64 7.54 -16.47
CA ARG A 104 -17.09 6.22 -16.93
C ARG A 104 -15.95 5.41 -17.54
N GLY A 105 -15.07 6.04 -18.32
CA GLY A 105 -13.84 5.44 -18.84
C GLY A 105 -12.89 5.04 -17.71
N ARG A 106 -12.67 5.90 -16.71
CA ARG A 106 -11.82 5.58 -15.55
C ARG A 106 -12.42 4.50 -14.65
N LEU A 107 -13.74 4.42 -14.49
CA LEU A 107 -14.42 3.37 -13.74
C LEU A 107 -14.34 2.02 -14.48
N ARG A 108 -14.55 2.01 -15.81
CA ARG A 108 -14.44 0.80 -16.65
C ARG A 108 -13.00 0.30 -16.78
N CYS A 109 -12.03 1.21 -16.86
CA CYS A 109 -10.61 0.87 -16.97
C CYS A 109 -9.90 0.77 -15.60
N GLY A 110 -10.63 0.83 -14.48
CA GLY A 110 -10.09 0.65 -13.13
C GLY A 110 -9.10 1.74 -12.67
N LEU A 111 -9.15 2.93 -13.26
CA LEU A 111 -8.27 4.07 -13.01
C LEU A 111 -8.84 5.11 -12.02
N SER A 112 -9.79 4.72 -11.16
CA SER A 112 -10.32 5.54 -10.05
C SER A 112 -9.97 4.89 -8.70
N PRO A 113 -10.11 5.57 -7.52
CA PRO A 113 -9.30 5.31 -6.31
C PRO A 113 -9.36 3.89 -5.72
N TRP A 114 -10.29 3.06 -6.19
CA TRP A 114 -10.58 1.70 -5.75
C TRP A 114 -9.76 0.61 -6.47
N ARG A 115 -8.62 0.96 -7.08
CA ARG A 115 -7.77 0.01 -7.82
C ARG A 115 -7.26 -1.09 -6.88
N ARG A 116 -7.82 -2.30 -7.01
CA ARG A 116 -7.32 -3.51 -6.33
C ARG A 116 -6.16 -4.05 -7.15
N ARG A 117 -4.95 -4.06 -6.59
CA ARG A 117 -3.75 -4.53 -7.30
C ARG A 117 -2.95 -5.43 -6.37
N GLY A 118 -2.61 -6.63 -6.83
CA GLY A 118 -1.78 -7.59 -6.09
C GLY A 118 -2.40 -8.23 -4.85
N LEU A 119 -3.73 -8.40 -4.79
CA LEU A 119 -4.39 -9.06 -3.65
C LEU A 119 -4.31 -10.58 -3.80
N LYS A 120 -3.42 -11.23 -3.03
CA LYS A 120 -3.22 -12.69 -3.03
C LYS A 120 -4.10 -13.44 -2.02
N GLY A 121 -5.22 -12.85 -1.62
CA GLY A 121 -6.21 -13.44 -0.71
C GLY A 121 -6.68 -12.49 0.37
N LEU A 122 -7.30 -13.05 1.41
CA LEU A 122 -7.73 -12.35 2.61
C LEU A 122 -7.05 -12.96 3.82
N SER A 123 -6.49 -12.12 4.68
CA SER A 123 -5.90 -12.53 5.94
C SER A 123 -6.40 -11.62 7.04
N LEU A 124 -6.47 -12.12 8.26
CA LEU A 124 -7.02 -11.35 9.36
C LEU A 124 -6.09 -10.16 9.67
N PRO A 125 -6.59 -8.90 9.57
CA PRO A 125 -5.79 -7.69 9.69
C PRO A 125 -5.48 -7.46 11.16
N TRP A 126 -4.43 -8.13 11.64
CA TRP A 126 -3.92 -8.02 13.00
C TRP A 126 -2.43 -7.76 12.98
N ARG A 127 -1.92 -7.22 14.08
CA ARG A 127 -0.49 -7.07 14.28
C ARG A 127 0.15 -8.46 14.36
N ARG A 128 1.18 -8.69 13.54
CA ARG A 128 1.94 -9.94 13.49
C ARG A 128 3.43 -9.66 13.49
N THR A 129 4.20 -10.63 13.95
CA THR A 129 5.66 -10.63 13.86
C THR A 129 6.07 -11.95 13.23
N ASN A 130 6.77 -11.88 12.10
CA ASN A 130 7.37 -13.02 11.43
C ASN A 130 8.89 -12.97 11.65
N VAL A 131 9.51 -14.12 11.76
CA VAL A 131 10.95 -14.24 12.01
C VAL A 131 11.51 -15.11 10.90
N ILE A 132 12.49 -14.59 10.16
CA ILE A 132 13.12 -15.26 9.02
C ILE A 132 14.61 -15.42 9.34
N TRP A 133 15.10 -16.66 9.27
CA TRP A 133 16.51 -16.99 9.48
C TRP A 133 17.26 -16.97 8.15
N SER A 134 18.50 -16.49 8.18
CA SER A 134 19.38 -16.36 7.02
C SER A 134 20.77 -16.83 7.38
N GLU A 135 21.34 -17.77 6.63
CA GLU A 135 22.73 -18.21 6.85
C GLU A 135 23.76 -17.32 6.16
N ARG A 136 23.32 -16.50 5.21
CA ARG A 136 24.18 -15.56 4.49
C ARG A 136 23.98 -14.15 4.99
N TRP A 137 25.08 -13.42 5.03
CA TRP A 137 25.06 -12.00 5.33
C TRP A 137 24.50 -11.26 4.13
N ARG A 138 23.45 -10.46 4.35
CA ARG A 138 22.94 -9.51 3.37
C ARG A 138 22.80 -8.15 4.01
N ASP A 139 23.10 -7.12 3.22
CA ASP A 139 22.86 -5.74 3.63
C ASP A 139 21.35 -5.52 3.86
N ALA A 140 21.02 -4.80 4.95
CA ALA A 140 19.64 -4.54 5.36
C ALA A 140 18.85 -3.79 4.28
N THR A 141 19.48 -2.83 3.60
CA THR A 141 18.86 -2.00 2.56
C THR A 141 18.52 -2.86 1.34
N ARG A 142 19.47 -3.68 0.89
CA ARG A 142 19.24 -4.61 -0.23
C ARG A 142 18.14 -5.63 0.08
N ARG A 143 18.02 -6.04 1.33
CA ARG A 143 16.96 -6.98 1.74
C ARG A 143 15.60 -6.31 1.68
N LEU A 144 15.47 -5.09 2.20
CA LEU A 144 14.24 -4.32 2.10
C LEU A 144 13.87 -4.01 0.64
N GLU A 145 14.84 -3.63 -0.18
CA GLU A 145 14.68 -3.42 -1.62
C GLU A 145 14.17 -4.67 -2.32
N SER A 146 14.68 -5.85 -1.96
CA SER A 146 14.17 -7.10 -2.53
C SER A 146 12.72 -7.38 -2.13
N ILE A 147 12.35 -7.11 -0.87
CA ILE A 147 10.96 -7.28 -0.41
C ILE A 147 10.03 -6.28 -1.13
N GLU A 148 10.45 -5.03 -1.29
CA GLU A 148 9.72 -4.01 -2.04
C GLU A 148 9.56 -4.39 -3.51
N ALA A 149 10.61 -4.93 -4.14
CA ALA A 149 10.58 -5.38 -5.53
C ALA A 149 9.61 -6.56 -5.72
N ILE A 150 9.60 -7.54 -4.81
CA ILE A 150 8.67 -8.68 -4.84
C ILE A 150 7.23 -8.20 -4.63
N LEU A 151 6.99 -7.32 -3.67
CA LEU A 151 5.66 -6.73 -3.47
C LEU A 151 5.19 -5.95 -4.71
N SER A 152 6.09 -5.21 -5.36
CA SER A 152 5.79 -4.43 -6.55
C SER A 152 5.56 -5.31 -7.78
N SER A 153 6.31 -6.40 -7.95
CA SER A 153 6.14 -7.36 -9.05
C SER A 153 4.83 -8.14 -8.92
N ASP A 154 4.39 -8.42 -7.69
CA ASP A 154 3.05 -8.93 -7.38
C ASP A 154 1.93 -7.91 -7.67
N GLY A 155 2.28 -6.69 -8.08
CA GLY A 155 1.36 -5.62 -8.39
C GLY A 155 0.85 -4.88 -7.16
N ALA A 156 1.41 -5.08 -5.98
CA ALA A 156 1.07 -4.26 -4.82
C ALA A 156 1.57 -2.83 -5.02
N VAL A 157 0.84 -1.85 -4.49
CA VAL A 157 1.32 -0.46 -4.45
C VAL A 157 2.02 -0.25 -3.12
N VAL A 158 3.34 -0.12 -3.16
CA VAL A 158 4.21 0.00 -1.99
C VAL A 158 4.73 1.43 -1.89
N PHE A 159 4.77 1.95 -0.66
CA PHE A 159 5.44 3.20 -0.32
C PHE A 159 6.57 2.91 0.64
N ARG A 160 7.73 3.51 0.41
CA ARG A 160 8.86 3.46 1.33
C ARG A 160 8.70 4.51 2.43
N GLY A 161 8.96 4.11 3.66
CA GLY A 161 8.96 5.00 4.82
C GLY A 161 10.11 5.98 4.76
N GLY A 162 9.90 7.17 5.30
CA GLY A 162 10.95 8.16 5.49
C GLY A 162 11.92 7.74 6.60
N HIS A 163 13.05 8.44 6.69
CA HIS A 163 14.12 8.11 7.64
C HIS A 163 13.70 8.13 9.13
N TYR A 164 12.66 8.89 9.46
CA TYR A 164 12.14 9.02 10.82
C TYR A 164 10.81 8.30 11.04
N ASP A 165 10.33 7.58 10.02
CA ASP A 165 9.12 6.81 10.13
C ASP A 165 9.35 5.58 11.01
N ARG A 166 8.34 5.23 11.82
CA ARG A 166 8.36 4.01 12.65
C ARG A 166 8.00 2.74 11.86
N TRP A 167 8.14 2.81 10.54
CA TRP A 167 7.75 1.79 9.57
C TRP A 167 8.61 1.96 8.32
N ASP A 168 8.84 0.87 7.61
CA ASP A 168 9.79 0.81 6.50
C ASP A 168 9.09 0.76 5.15
N LEU A 169 8.01 -0.03 5.06
CA LEU A 169 7.19 -0.17 3.87
C LEU A 169 5.70 -0.09 4.25
N GLU A 170 4.92 0.58 3.41
CA GLU A 170 3.46 0.61 3.50
C GLU A 170 2.88 0.03 2.21
N VAL A 171 2.09 -1.04 2.35
CA VAL A 171 1.39 -1.70 1.26
C VAL A 171 -0.07 -1.23 1.26
N ARG A 172 -0.51 -0.59 0.18
CA ARG A 172 -1.90 -0.13 0.05
C ARG A 172 -2.85 -1.27 -0.28
N GLY A 173 -3.92 -1.39 0.50
CA GLY A 173 -5.08 -2.26 0.19
C GLY A 173 -6.18 -1.54 -0.59
N GLY A 174 -6.20 -0.20 -0.52
CA GLY A 174 -7.11 0.70 -1.21
C GLY A 174 -6.97 2.14 -0.67
N THR A 175 -8.04 2.91 -0.68
CA THR A 175 -8.06 4.28 -0.11
C THR A 175 -8.36 4.31 1.38
N LEU A 176 -8.99 3.26 1.91
CA LEU A 176 -9.49 3.21 3.27
C LEU A 176 -8.58 2.41 4.21
N GLY A 177 -7.84 1.44 3.67
CA GLY A 177 -6.94 0.58 4.44
C GLY A 177 -5.57 0.32 3.80
N CYS A 178 -4.55 0.18 4.65
CA CYS A 178 -3.20 -0.26 4.29
C CYS A 178 -2.59 -1.17 5.36
N ALA A 179 -1.46 -1.82 5.03
CA ALA A 179 -0.65 -2.58 5.96
C ALA A 179 0.77 -2.02 6.00
N ARG A 180 1.31 -1.78 7.20
CA ARG A 180 2.68 -1.32 7.38
C ARG A 180 3.58 -2.46 7.82
N ILE A 181 4.83 -2.39 7.43
CA ILE A 181 5.89 -3.33 7.77
C ILE A 181 7.02 -2.55 8.44
N PHE A 182 7.60 -3.14 9.47
CA PHE A 182 8.82 -2.70 10.12
C PHE A 182 9.75 -3.89 10.33
N THR A 183 11.03 -3.69 10.08
CA THR A 183 12.01 -4.76 9.91
C THR A 183 13.21 -4.48 10.80
N VAL A 184 13.65 -5.51 11.51
CA VAL A 184 14.85 -5.46 12.35
C VAL A 184 15.74 -6.63 11.95
N LEU A 185 17.04 -6.36 11.78
CA LEU A 185 18.05 -7.39 11.58
C LEU A 185 18.89 -7.54 12.85
N GLU A 186 19.09 -8.79 13.27
CA GLU A 186 19.97 -9.19 14.36
C GLU A 186 21.08 -10.09 13.78
N GLU A 187 22.33 -9.66 13.87
CA GLU A 187 23.48 -10.43 13.41
C GLU A 187 23.93 -11.43 14.48
N HIS A 188 24.11 -12.69 14.09
CA HIS A 188 24.40 -13.82 14.99
C HIS A 188 25.81 -14.40 14.77
N GLY A 189 26.68 -13.67 14.06
CA GLY A 189 28.04 -14.10 13.72
C GLY A 189 28.10 -15.17 12.63
N ALA A 190 29.30 -15.42 12.09
CA ALA A 190 29.53 -16.37 11.00
C ALA A 190 28.62 -16.13 9.76
N GLY A 191 28.29 -14.87 9.48
CA GLY A 191 27.39 -14.49 8.38
C GLY A 191 25.90 -14.77 8.63
N LYS A 192 25.53 -15.34 9.78
CA LYS A 192 24.14 -15.66 10.13
C LYS A 192 23.40 -14.42 10.59
N GLN A 193 22.17 -14.26 10.10
CA GLN A 193 21.31 -13.12 10.41
C GLN A 193 19.89 -13.59 10.71
N LEU A 194 19.25 -12.95 11.69
CA LEU A 194 17.84 -13.11 12.01
C LEU A 194 17.09 -11.85 11.60
N LEU A 195 16.10 -11.99 10.73
CA LEU A 195 15.23 -10.92 10.27
C LEU A 195 13.89 -10.98 11.02
N ARG A 196 13.58 -9.97 11.83
CA ARG A 196 12.27 -9.83 12.46
C ARG A 196 11.44 -8.83 11.68
N VAL A 197 10.34 -9.29 11.11
CA VAL A 197 9.41 -8.47 10.34
C VAL A 197 8.10 -8.33 11.10
N ARG A 198 7.82 -7.13 11.58
CA ARG A 198 6.56 -6.78 12.24
C ARG A 198 5.63 -6.11 11.23
N SER A 199 4.42 -6.64 11.07
CA SER A 199 3.37 -6.04 10.24
C SER A 199 2.15 -5.68 11.06
N TRP A 200 1.44 -4.60 10.69
CA TRP A 200 0.16 -4.23 11.28
C TRP A 200 -0.72 -3.44 10.31
N PRO A 201 -2.05 -3.62 10.38
CA PRO A 201 -2.98 -2.82 9.58
C PRO A 201 -3.03 -1.37 10.08
N ARG A 202 -3.33 -0.45 9.17
CA ARG A 202 -3.59 0.96 9.47
C ARG A 202 -4.87 1.37 8.75
N PHE A 203 -5.80 1.89 9.55
CA PHE A 203 -7.01 2.52 9.04
C PHE A 203 -6.68 3.97 8.65
N SER A 204 -7.14 4.38 7.47
CA SER A 204 -7.02 5.77 7.02
C SER A 204 -7.85 6.69 7.91
N LEU A 205 -7.32 7.87 8.25
CA LEU A 205 -8.09 8.90 8.95
C LEU A 205 -9.37 9.25 8.20
N PHE A 206 -9.30 9.31 6.86
CA PHE A 206 -10.46 9.54 6.02
C PHE A 206 -11.56 8.48 6.22
N SER A 207 -11.17 7.20 6.32
CA SER A 207 -12.12 6.13 6.61
C SER A 207 -12.75 6.27 7.99
N LEU A 208 -11.95 6.57 9.02
CA LEU A 208 -12.46 6.72 10.38
C LEU A 208 -13.44 7.91 10.47
N SER A 209 -13.11 9.02 9.82
CA SER A 209 -13.98 10.19 9.75
C SER A 209 -15.32 9.87 9.06
N LEU A 210 -15.31 9.13 7.94
CA LEU A 210 -16.54 8.73 7.26
C LEU A 210 -17.40 7.81 8.14
N ILE A 211 -16.81 6.78 8.74
CA ILE A 211 -17.53 5.85 9.62
C ILE A 211 -18.15 6.61 10.80
N LEU A 212 -17.38 7.48 11.45
CA LEU A 212 -17.87 8.26 12.58
C LEU A 212 -18.97 9.24 12.17
N ALA A 213 -18.84 9.92 11.02
CA ALA A 213 -19.86 10.82 10.51
C ALA A 213 -21.16 10.09 10.23
N PHE A 214 -21.13 8.96 9.52
CA PHE A 214 -22.35 8.20 9.23
C PHE A 214 -22.97 7.56 10.47
N ALA A 215 -22.15 7.02 11.39
CA ALA A 215 -22.62 6.45 12.64
C ALA A 215 -23.28 7.52 13.55
N THR A 216 -22.67 8.69 13.69
CA THR A 216 -23.25 9.80 14.47
C THR A 216 -24.55 10.29 13.86
N MET A 217 -24.62 10.44 12.52
CA MET A 217 -25.86 10.80 11.84
C MET A 217 -26.96 9.73 12.01
N ALA A 218 -26.61 8.44 11.97
CA ALA A 218 -27.56 7.36 12.21
C ALA A 218 -28.13 7.42 13.64
N VAL A 219 -27.28 7.66 14.65
CA VAL A 219 -27.70 7.82 16.04
C VAL A 219 -28.61 9.05 16.21
N LEU A 220 -28.25 10.18 15.62
CA LEU A 220 -29.09 11.38 15.64
C LEU A 220 -30.45 11.17 14.95
N ALA A 221 -30.50 10.39 13.88
CA ALA A 221 -31.75 10.04 13.20
C ALA A 221 -32.67 9.17 14.09
N VAL A 222 -32.10 8.30 14.93
CA VAL A 222 -32.86 7.54 15.95
C VAL A 222 -33.49 8.50 16.97
N TYR A 223 -32.73 9.46 17.49
CA TYR A 223 -33.26 10.49 18.41
C TYR A 223 -34.35 11.35 17.75
N GLY A 224 -34.25 11.59 16.44
CA GLY A 224 -35.27 12.28 15.65
C GLY A 224 -36.46 11.41 15.25
N HIS A 225 -36.59 10.18 15.78
CA HIS A 225 -37.61 9.18 15.43
C HIS A 225 -37.70 8.84 13.92
N ALA A 226 -36.64 9.11 13.15
CA ALA A 226 -36.56 8.87 11.71
C ALA A 226 -35.89 7.52 11.42
N LEU A 227 -36.58 6.43 11.76
CA LEU A 227 -36.04 5.07 11.67
C LEU A 227 -35.56 4.68 10.26
N GLY A 228 -36.25 5.12 9.22
CA GLY A 228 -35.84 4.86 7.82
C GLY A 228 -34.50 5.50 7.48
N ALA A 229 -34.28 6.76 7.88
CA ALA A 229 -33.01 7.44 7.67
C ALA A 229 -31.89 6.80 8.52
N ALA A 230 -32.20 6.43 9.77
CA ALA A 230 -31.26 5.75 10.67
C ALA A 230 -30.78 4.42 10.08
N ALA A 231 -31.69 3.60 9.54
CA ALA A 231 -31.36 2.32 8.91
C ALA A 231 -30.43 2.51 7.69
N ILE A 232 -30.73 3.47 6.82
CA ILE A 232 -29.92 3.75 5.62
C ILE A 232 -28.51 4.25 6.03
N LEU A 233 -28.44 5.24 6.93
CA LEU A 233 -27.17 5.79 7.40
C LEU A 233 -26.33 4.75 8.15
N GLY A 234 -26.98 3.90 8.95
CA GLY A 234 -26.35 2.78 9.65
C GLY A 234 -25.77 1.75 8.68
N ALA A 235 -26.53 1.35 7.66
CA ALA A 235 -26.07 0.42 6.62
C ALA A 235 -24.86 0.99 5.83
N ILE A 236 -24.85 2.30 5.57
CA ILE A 236 -23.70 2.97 4.93
C ILE A 236 -22.47 2.93 5.85
N ALA A 237 -22.64 3.22 7.15
CA ALA A 237 -21.55 3.14 8.12
C ALA A 237 -20.96 1.72 8.21
N GLU A 238 -21.84 0.71 8.27
CA GLU A 238 -21.44 -0.71 8.28
C GLU A 238 -20.68 -1.10 7.01
N LEU A 239 -21.16 -0.67 5.84
CA LEU A 239 -20.48 -0.91 4.57
C LEU A 239 -19.06 -0.32 4.56
N PHE A 240 -18.87 0.89 5.10
CA PHE A 240 -17.54 1.47 5.24
C PHE A 240 -16.65 0.67 6.21
N ILE A 241 -17.20 0.21 7.35
CA ILE A 241 -16.45 -0.65 8.29
C ILE A 241 -15.99 -1.93 7.59
N LEU A 242 -16.90 -2.65 6.92
CA LEU A 242 -16.60 -3.89 6.21
C LEU A 242 -15.59 -3.65 5.08
N ARG A 243 -15.75 -2.56 4.33
CA ARG A 243 -14.85 -2.19 3.23
C ARG A 243 -13.44 -1.91 3.74
N THR A 244 -13.31 -1.13 4.81
CA THR A 244 -12.04 -0.79 5.42
C THR A 244 -11.34 -2.02 5.99
N PHE A 245 -12.10 -2.89 6.65
CA PHE A 245 -11.59 -4.17 7.13
C PHE A 245 -11.09 -5.05 5.98
N TYR A 246 -11.87 -5.17 4.90
CA TYR A 246 -11.49 -5.90 3.69
C TYR A 246 -10.19 -5.38 3.09
N GLU A 247 -10.02 -4.06 2.94
CA GLU A 247 -8.81 -3.46 2.37
C GLU A 247 -7.57 -3.74 3.24
N CYS A 248 -7.70 -3.61 4.57
CA CYS A 248 -6.63 -3.98 5.50
C CYS A 248 -6.31 -5.48 5.46
N ALA A 249 -7.34 -6.33 5.37
CA ALA A 249 -7.19 -7.79 5.32
C ALA A 249 -6.44 -8.24 4.05
N ALA A 250 -6.77 -7.61 2.93
CA ALA A 250 -6.17 -7.90 1.64
C ALA A 250 -4.72 -7.38 1.57
N ALA A 251 -4.44 -6.17 2.07
CA ALA A 251 -3.07 -5.66 2.18
C ALA A 251 -2.20 -6.54 3.08
N THR A 252 -2.73 -6.97 4.22
CA THR A 252 -2.03 -7.88 5.14
C THR A 252 -1.75 -9.23 4.48
N ALA A 253 -2.67 -9.73 3.64
CA ALA A 253 -2.50 -11.01 2.96
C ALA A 253 -1.35 -10.98 1.96
N THR A 254 -1.25 -9.90 1.19
CA THR A 254 -0.15 -9.68 0.25
C THR A 254 1.20 -9.62 0.98
N VAL A 255 1.27 -8.89 2.10
CA VAL A 255 2.48 -8.86 2.94
C VAL A 255 2.86 -10.26 3.43
N LEU A 256 1.91 -11.00 3.99
CA LEU A 256 2.17 -12.35 4.52
C LEU A 256 2.56 -13.34 3.43
N HIS A 257 1.99 -13.21 2.23
CA HIS A 257 2.36 -14.06 1.10
C HIS A 257 3.82 -13.82 0.69
N VAL A 258 4.23 -12.55 0.54
CA VAL A 258 5.63 -12.22 0.20
C VAL A 258 6.59 -12.65 1.30
N LEU A 259 6.23 -12.47 2.57
CA LEU A 259 7.10 -12.92 3.67
C LEU A 259 7.27 -14.44 3.70
N LYS A 260 6.22 -15.21 3.40
CA LYS A 260 6.33 -16.67 3.26
C LYS A 260 7.19 -17.07 2.06
N GLN A 261 7.09 -16.36 0.94
CA GLN A 261 7.95 -16.60 -0.21
C GLN A 261 9.42 -16.35 0.14
N VAL A 262 9.72 -15.23 0.79
CA VAL A 262 11.10 -14.90 1.22
C VAL A 262 11.61 -15.93 2.24
N GLU A 263 10.78 -16.38 3.17
CA GLU A 263 11.14 -17.43 4.12
C GLU A 263 11.48 -18.75 3.41
N GLY A 264 10.68 -19.15 2.41
CA GLY A 264 10.95 -20.34 1.59
C GLY A 264 12.25 -20.24 0.80
N GLU A 265 12.51 -19.10 0.15
CA GLU A 265 13.76 -18.85 -0.59
C GLU A 265 15.01 -18.92 0.31
N GLU A 266 14.91 -18.44 1.55
CA GLU A 266 16.03 -18.51 2.50
C GLU A 266 16.23 -19.93 3.07
N GLN A 267 15.15 -20.71 3.23
CA GLN A 267 15.23 -22.12 3.61
C GLN A 267 15.86 -22.99 2.52
N GLU A 268 15.45 -22.82 1.25
CA GLU A 268 16.03 -23.55 0.12
C GLU A 268 17.54 -23.28 -0.01
N ARG A 269 17.95 -22.01 0.10
CA ARG A 269 19.37 -21.62 0.06
C ARG A 269 20.17 -22.18 1.24
N ALA A 270 19.56 -22.35 2.41
CA ALA A 270 20.22 -22.97 3.56
C ALA A 270 20.46 -24.47 3.35
N VAL A 271 19.55 -25.17 2.66
CA VAL A 271 19.73 -26.58 2.30
C VAL A 271 20.85 -26.73 1.27
N GLU A 272 20.85 -25.94 0.20
CA GLU A 272 21.89 -25.96 -0.83
C GLU A 272 23.29 -25.69 -0.24
N ASN A 273 23.41 -24.68 0.62
CA ASN A 273 24.67 -24.36 1.30
C ASN A 273 25.18 -25.50 2.19
N LYS A 274 24.27 -26.26 2.79
CA LYS A 274 24.62 -27.43 3.60
C LYS A 274 25.13 -28.58 2.73
N ASP A 275 24.52 -28.81 1.58
CA ASP A 275 24.94 -29.85 0.63
C ASP A 275 26.30 -29.52 0.00
N ASP A 276 26.56 -28.25 -0.32
CA ASP A 276 27.87 -27.77 -0.77
C ASP A 276 28.96 -27.93 0.30
N ALA A 277 28.64 -27.63 1.56
CA ALA A 277 29.57 -27.83 2.67
C ALA A 277 29.89 -29.31 2.91
N VAL A 278 28.93 -30.22 2.65
CA VAL A 278 29.13 -31.67 2.72
C VAL A 278 29.95 -32.17 1.54
N SER A 279 29.74 -31.63 0.32
CA SER A 279 30.47 -32.04 -0.89
C SER A 279 31.93 -31.54 -0.92
N HIS A 280 32.21 -30.38 -0.34
CA HIS A 280 33.55 -29.81 -0.20
C HIS A 280 34.27 -30.19 1.10
N SER A 281 33.67 -31.04 1.94
CA SER A 281 34.39 -31.61 3.08
C SER A 281 35.54 -32.46 2.55
N PRO A 282 36.81 -32.17 2.87
CA PRO A 282 37.92 -32.96 2.39
C PRO A 282 37.71 -34.38 2.87
N VAL A 283 37.56 -35.32 1.92
CA VAL A 283 37.64 -36.75 2.19
C VAL A 283 38.90 -36.94 3.02
N SER A 284 38.71 -37.25 4.31
CA SER A 284 39.81 -37.50 5.22
C SER A 284 40.72 -38.54 4.56
N PRO A 285 42.00 -38.24 4.29
CA PRO A 285 42.89 -39.25 3.74
C PRO A 285 42.91 -40.40 4.76
N LYS A 286 42.55 -41.61 4.30
CA LYS A 286 42.63 -42.84 5.11
C LYS A 286 43.97 -42.83 5.86
N PRO A 287 43.99 -43.11 7.17
CA PRO A 287 45.26 -43.16 7.89
C PRO A 287 46.16 -44.18 7.21
N ILE A 288 47.30 -43.70 6.70
CA ILE A 288 48.38 -44.56 6.23
C ILE A 288 48.84 -45.34 7.46
N CYS A 289 48.69 -46.67 7.43
CA CYS A 289 49.26 -47.56 8.44
C CYS A 289 50.77 -47.34 8.48
N GLN A 290 51.25 -46.60 9.48
CA GLN A 290 52.65 -46.62 9.88
C GLN A 290 52.93 -47.94 10.59
N SER A 291 53.24 -49.00 9.83
CA SER A 291 53.76 -50.25 10.38
C SER A 291 55.09 -50.68 9.77
N GLU A 292 55.75 -49.84 8.97
CA GLU A 292 57.10 -50.11 8.45
C GLU A 292 58.04 -48.93 8.69
N LEU A 293 58.50 -48.77 9.93
CA LEU A 293 59.73 -48.05 10.26
C LEU A 293 60.17 -48.48 11.66
N GLY A 294 60.78 -49.66 11.74
CA GLY A 294 61.18 -50.28 12.99
C GLY A 294 62.23 -51.36 12.79
N SER A 295 63.33 -51.07 12.10
CA SER A 295 64.53 -51.91 12.17
C SER A 295 65.78 -51.18 11.65
N LEU A 296 66.34 -50.26 12.43
CA LEU A 296 67.77 -49.96 12.39
C LEU A 296 68.22 -49.67 13.82
N SER A 297 68.53 -50.76 14.52
CA SER A 297 69.13 -50.77 15.85
C SER A 297 70.57 -50.27 15.79
N VAL A 298 70.84 -49.27 16.62
CA VAL A 298 72.16 -48.79 17.02
C VAL A 298 72.91 -49.90 17.76
N SER A 299 74.04 -50.36 17.21
CA SER A 299 75.06 -51.08 17.98
C SER A 299 76.08 -50.07 18.49
N ALA A 300 76.15 -49.95 19.81
CA ALA A 300 77.25 -49.34 20.53
C ALA A 300 78.12 -50.46 21.11
N GLU A 301 79.44 -50.39 20.90
CA GLU A 301 80.41 -51.17 21.67
C GLU A 301 81.59 -50.26 22.07
N PRO A 302 82.20 -50.44 23.26
CA PRO A 302 83.13 -49.49 23.86
C PRO A 302 84.58 -50.03 23.97
N GLU A 303 85.56 -49.13 24.05
CA GLU A 303 86.90 -49.29 24.69
C GLU A 303 87.64 -47.95 24.45
N GLY A 304 88.36 -47.30 25.36
CA GLY A 304 89.08 -47.77 26.54
C GLY A 304 90.56 -47.37 26.43
N THR A 305 90.92 -46.17 26.91
CA THR A 305 92.25 -45.76 27.48
C THR A 305 93.58 -46.03 26.75
N ARG A 306 94.39 -44.98 26.46
CA ARG A 306 95.63 -44.56 27.19
C ARG A 306 96.50 -43.61 26.35
N ASP A 307 97.10 -42.67 27.09
CA ASP A 307 98.28 -41.80 26.87
C ASP A 307 98.33 -40.80 25.69
#